data_AF-A0AAD8HBK7-F1
#
_entry.id   AF-A0AAD8HBK7-F1
#
_cell.length_a   1.000
_cell.length_b   1.000
_cell.length_c   1.000
_cell.angle_alpha   90.00
_cell.angle_beta   90.00
_cell.angle_gamma   90.00
#
_symmetry.space_group_name_H-M   'P 1'
#
loop_
_entity.id
_entity.type
_entity.pdbx_description
1 polymer ?
#
loop_
_entity_poly.entity_id
_entity_poly.type
_entity_poly.pdbx_seq_one_letter_code
_entity_poly.pdbx_strand_id
1 'polypeptide(L)'
;MEKIDINPSNVSLLVCHAIFMEMNESSSTVHNLFEQLEKSLEEIKYWTWSELLVVLKHCQNLLPTVDSSGLLHKCVDSLVGRLALASEASPCPSTSSPNSSGLRLSTDTRSTDSFKNNFRATICL
;
A
#
# COMPACT_ATOMS: atom_id res chain seq x y z
N MET A 1 21.80 25.06 9.95
CA MET A 1 21.53 23.62 10.06
C MET A 1 20.57 23.30 8.93
N GLU A 2 21.04 22.61 7.91
CA GLU A 2 20.26 22.32 6.70
C GLU A 2 19.27 21.20 7.02
N LYS A 3 17.98 21.52 7.04
CA LYS A 3 16.92 20.54 7.27
C LYS A 3 16.69 19.79 5.96
N ILE A 4 17.01 18.51 5.92
CA ILE A 4 16.68 17.66 4.77
C ILE A 4 15.17 17.42 4.80
N ASP A 5 14.49 17.73 3.70
CA ASP A 5 13.09 17.39 3.50
C ASP A 5 12.99 15.92 3.10
N ILE A 6 12.51 15.07 4.01
CA ILE A 6 12.36 13.63 3.77
C ILE A 6 11.03 13.42 3.06
N ASN A 7 11.09 12.82 1.89
CA ASN A 7 9.94 12.56 1.05
C ASN A 7 10.06 11.21 0.33
N PRO A 8 8.99 10.73 -0.31
CA PRO A 8 8.96 9.40 -0.92
C PRO A 8 10.01 9.19 -2.02
N SER A 9 10.51 10.25 -2.64
CA SER A 9 11.52 10.15 -3.70
C SER A 9 12.94 9.95 -3.14
N ASN A 10 13.24 10.40 -1.92
CA ASN A 10 14.60 10.36 -1.36
C ASN A 10 14.76 9.42 -0.15
N VAL A 11 13.67 9.02 0.51
CA VAL A 11 13.71 8.22 1.74
C VAL A 11 14.53 6.94 1.61
N SER A 12 14.40 6.19 0.50
CA SER A 12 15.13 4.95 0.30
C SER A 12 16.64 5.17 0.21
N LEU A 13 17.07 6.27 -0.42
CA LEU A 13 18.48 6.61 -0.53
C LEU A 13 19.04 7.06 0.83
N LEU A 14 18.28 7.86 1.58
CA LEU A 14 18.64 8.29 2.92
C LEU A 14 18.80 7.10 3.88
N VAL A 15 17.92 6.11 3.79
CA VAL A 15 18.03 4.84 4.52
C VAL A 15 19.32 4.10 4.15
N CYS A 16 19.62 3.94 2.85
CA CYS A 16 20.85 3.25 2.43
C CYS A 16 22.11 4.00 2.90
N HIS A 17 22.11 5.32 2.83
CA HIS A 17 23.20 6.14 3.37
C HIS A 17 23.34 5.99 4.88
N ALA A 18 22.22 5.97 5.61
CA ALA A 18 22.23 5.78 7.06
C ALA A 18 22.82 4.42 7.46
N ILE A 19 22.45 3.35 6.75
CA ILE A 19 23.02 2.02 6.94
C ILE A 19 24.51 2.01 6.63
N PHE A 20 24.91 2.58 5.49
CA PHE A 20 26.31 2.58 5.06
C PHE A 20 27.22 3.37 6.00
N MET A 21 26.73 4.49 6.54
CA MET A 21 27.47 5.30 7.51
C MET A 21 27.43 4.74 8.92
N GLU A 22 26.73 3.61 9.14
CA GLU A 22 26.49 3.04 10.47
C GLU A 22 25.99 4.13 11.43
N MET A 23 24.98 4.90 10.96
CA MET A 23 24.38 5.96 11.75
C MET A 23 23.72 5.35 12.99
N ASN A 24 24.44 5.40 14.10
CA ASN A 24 24.02 4.92 15.41
C ASN A 24 23.67 6.14 16.29
N GLU A 25 22.93 5.92 17.40
CA GLU A 25 22.57 6.94 18.40
C GLU A 25 23.77 7.59 19.17
N SER A 26 24.95 7.71 18.56
CA SER A 26 26.17 8.18 19.24
C SER A 26 26.81 9.41 18.60
N SER A 27 26.30 9.90 17.46
CA SER A 27 26.90 11.06 16.75
C SER A 27 25.94 12.26 16.67
N SER A 28 26.31 13.36 17.34
CA SER A 28 25.42 14.50 17.64
C SER A 28 24.86 15.27 16.42
N THR A 29 25.56 15.25 15.27
CA THR A 29 25.10 15.93 14.05
C THR A 29 24.19 15.04 13.20
N VAL A 30 24.48 13.74 13.20
CA VAL A 30 23.81 12.66 12.47
C VAL A 30 22.50 12.25 13.15
N HIS A 31 22.45 12.40 14.47
CA HIS A 31 21.28 12.09 15.30
C HIS A 31 19.97 12.69 14.79
N ASN A 32 19.99 13.96 14.39
CA ASN A 32 18.78 14.65 13.95
C ASN A 32 18.25 14.09 12.62
N LEU A 33 19.13 13.63 11.73
CA LEU A 33 18.71 13.01 10.47
C LEU A 33 18.17 11.61 10.70
N PHE A 34 18.84 10.84 11.55
CA PHE A 34 18.39 9.49 11.90
C PHE A 34 17.01 9.52 12.56
N GLU A 35 16.81 10.37 13.56
CA GLU A 35 15.51 10.55 14.24
C GLU A 35 14.42 11.01 13.27
N GLN A 36 14.73 11.97 12.38
CA GLN A 36 13.78 12.43 11.37
C GLN A 36 13.44 11.31 10.38
N LEU A 37 14.42 10.50 10.01
CA LEU A 37 14.24 9.35 9.11
C LEU A 37 13.36 8.29 9.77
N GLU A 38 13.64 7.89 11.00
CA GLU A 38 12.82 6.93 11.76
C GLU A 38 11.37 7.39 11.87
N LYS A 39 11.17 8.67 12.23
CA LYS A 39 9.83 9.26 12.26
C LYS A 39 9.14 9.18 10.90
N SER A 40 9.86 9.46 9.81
CA SER A 40 9.33 9.35 8.46
C SER A 40 8.91 7.91 8.13
N LEU A 41 9.67 6.91 8.60
CA LEU A 41 9.34 5.49 8.42
C LEU A 41 8.06 5.08 9.16
N GLU A 42 7.77 5.68 10.32
CA GLU A 42 6.50 5.46 11.04
C GLU A 42 5.30 6.07 10.31
N GLU A 43 5.53 7.17 9.58
CA GLU A 43 4.50 7.91 8.84
C GLU A 43 4.13 7.25 7.49
N ILE A 44 4.90 6.27 7.01
CA ILE A 44 4.65 5.55 5.74
C ILE A 44 3.21 5.03 5.62
N LYS A 45 2.61 4.59 6.73
CA LYS A 45 1.23 4.08 6.75
C LYS A 45 0.19 5.12 6.27
N TYR A 46 0.53 6.41 6.35
CA TYR A 46 -0.33 7.52 5.93
C TYR A 46 -0.06 8.02 4.51
N TRP A 47 1.01 7.54 3.86
CA TRP A 47 1.39 7.99 2.52
C TRP A 47 0.36 7.57 1.47
N THR A 48 0.22 8.33 0.40
CA THR A 48 -0.68 7.98 -0.70
C THR A 48 -0.20 6.74 -1.46
N TRP A 49 -1.08 6.13 -2.25
CA TRP A 49 -0.71 5.00 -3.13
C TRP A 49 0.47 5.33 -4.05
N SER A 50 0.48 6.54 -4.62
CA SER A 50 1.57 6.97 -5.52
C SER A 50 2.90 7.03 -4.79
N GLU A 51 2.91 7.59 -3.58
CA GLU A 51 4.12 7.73 -2.77
C GLU A 51 4.69 6.37 -2.36
N LEU A 52 3.84 5.43 -1.94
CA LEU A 52 4.23 4.05 -1.64
C LEU A 52 4.86 3.36 -2.88
N LEU A 53 4.27 3.54 -4.07
CA LEU A 53 4.79 2.96 -5.31
C LEU A 53 6.13 3.56 -5.74
N VAL A 54 6.32 4.88 -5.56
CA VAL A 54 7.60 5.56 -5.84
C VAL A 54 8.72 4.94 -4.99
N VAL A 55 8.46 4.74 -3.70
CA VAL A 55 9.44 4.17 -2.75
C VAL A 55 9.77 2.74 -3.12
N LEU A 56 8.76 1.91 -3.40
CA LEU A 56 8.96 0.53 -3.82
C LEU A 56 9.82 0.44 -5.09
N LYS A 57 9.58 1.32 -6.07
CA LYS A 57 10.39 1.40 -7.28
C LYS A 57 11.85 1.75 -6.97
N HIS A 58 12.09 2.68 -6.05
CA HIS A 58 13.45 3.03 -5.65
C HIS A 58 14.13 1.90 -4.87
N CYS A 59 13.41 1.21 -3.98
CA CYS A 59 13.93 0.07 -3.23
C CYS A 59 14.47 -1.03 -4.15
N GLN A 60 13.83 -1.31 -5.30
CA GLN A 60 14.31 -2.33 -6.26
C GLN A 60 15.76 -2.09 -6.73
N ASN A 61 16.15 -0.83 -6.92
CA ASN A 61 17.50 -0.47 -7.35
C ASN A 61 18.52 -0.46 -6.21
N LEU A 62 18.05 -0.58 -4.97
CA LEU A 62 18.83 -0.44 -3.74
C LEU A 62 18.87 -1.74 -2.92
N LEU A 63 18.33 -2.83 -3.46
CA LEU A 63 18.46 -4.15 -2.87
C LEU A 63 19.91 -4.67 -3.02
N PRO A 64 20.43 -5.39 -2.02
CA PRO A 64 19.75 -5.84 -0.80
C PRO A 64 19.80 -4.83 0.37
N THR A 65 20.52 -3.72 0.24
CA THR A 65 20.83 -2.80 1.35
C THR A 65 19.59 -2.27 2.05
N VAL A 66 18.54 -1.93 1.30
CA VAL A 66 17.33 -1.36 1.90
C VAL A 66 16.47 -2.39 2.64
N ASP A 67 16.66 -3.69 2.39
CA ASP A 67 15.83 -4.75 2.96
C ASP A 67 16.01 -4.84 4.49
N SER A 68 17.25 -4.67 4.97
CA SER A 68 17.57 -4.70 6.40
C SER A 68 17.01 -3.52 7.20
N SER A 69 16.52 -2.47 6.53
CA SER A 69 15.92 -1.30 7.20
C SER A 69 14.45 -1.50 7.60
N GLY A 70 13.78 -2.51 7.04
CA GLY A 70 12.33 -2.65 7.15
C GLY A 70 11.51 -1.63 6.34
N LEU A 71 12.14 -0.70 5.60
CA LEU A 71 11.43 0.24 4.72
C LEU A 71 10.55 -0.49 3.70
N LEU A 72 11.12 -1.48 3.01
CA LEU A 72 10.42 -2.28 2.01
C LEU A 72 9.19 -2.97 2.63
N HIS A 73 9.38 -3.62 3.78
CA HIS A 73 8.31 -4.28 4.53
C HIS A 73 7.19 -3.31 4.92
N LYS A 74 7.51 -2.16 5.51
CA LYS A 74 6.52 -1.14 5.91
C LYS A 74 5.67 -0.67 4.72
N CYS A 75 6.28 -0.48 3.55
CA CYS A 75 5.57 -0.10 2.34
C CYS A 75 4.62 -1.21 1.88
N VAL A 76 5.09 -2.47 1.81
CA VAL A 76 4.27 -3.62 1.41
C VAL A 76 3.12 -3.84 2.39
N ASP A 77 3.39 -3.81 3.70
CA ASP A 77 2.38 -3.98 4.75
C ASP A 77 1.30 -2.90 4.65
N SER A 78 1.67 -1.64 4.38
CA SER A 78 0.70 -0.56 4.18
C SER A 78 -0.23 -0.81 2.98
N LEU A 79 0.33 -1.28 1.85
CA LEU A 79 -0.45 -1.60 0.65
C LEU A 79 -1.39 -2.79 0.90
N VAL A 80 -0.87 -3.86 1.49
CA VAL A 80 -1.64 -5.07 1.82
C VAL A 80 -2.78 -4.73 2.77
N GLY A 81 -2.51 -3.95 3.83
CA GLY A 81 -3.54 -3.50 4.77
C GLY A 81 -4.66 -2.71 4.08
N ARG A 82 -4.33 -1.85 3.11
CA ARG A 82 -5.33 -1.09 2.34
C ARG A 82 -6.15 -1.99 1.42
N LEU A 83 -5.52 -2.96 0.76
CA LEU A 83 -6.22 -3.92 -0.11
C LEU A 83 -7.18 -4.80 0.69
N ALA A 84 -6.75 -5.28 1.86
CA ALA A 84 -7.60 -6.08 2.75
C ALA A 84 -8.84 -5.29 3.18
N LEU A 85 -8.68 -4.03 3.60
CA LEU A 85 -9.81 -3.17 3.98
C LEU A 85 -10.75 -2.85 2.81
N ALA A 86 -10.22 -2.68 1.60
CA ALA A 86 -11.04 -2.45 0.41
C ALA A 86 -11.90 -3.68 0.03
N SER A 87 -11.41 -4.89 0.33
CA SER A 87 -12.14 -6.14 0.08
C SER A 87 -13.36 -6.31 1.00
N GLU A 88 -13.21 -5.97 2.29
CA GLU A 88 -14.28 -6.10 3.29
C GLU A 88 -15.38 -5.03 3.14
N ALA A 89 -15.07 -3.90 2.49
CA ALA A 89 -15.97 -2.76 2.35
C ALA A 89 -17.02 -2.92 1.23
N SER A 90 -17.14 -4.10 0.59
CA SER A 90 -18.26 -4.40 -0.31
C SER A 90 -19.58 -4.35 0.45
N PRO A 91 -20.43 -3.32 0.29
CA PRO A 91 -21.71 -3.26 0.97
C PRO A 91 -22.68 -4.11 0.17
N CYS A 92 -22.66 -5.42 0.41
CA CYS A 92 -23.80 -6.27 0.10
C CYS A 92 -24.61 -6.39 1.40
N PRO A 93 -25.66 -5.56 1.62
CA PRO A 93 -26.61 -5.82 2.68
C PRO A 93 -27.50 -6.98 2.23
N SER A 94 -26.93 -8.17 2.11
CA SER A 94 -27.72 -9.38 1.95
C SER A 94 -28.26 -9.72 3.33
N THR A 95 -29.40 -9.10 3.68
CA THR A 95 -30.23 -9.59 4.77
C THR A 95 -30.76 -10.95 4.31
N SER A 96 -30.05 -12.02 4.66
CA SER A 96 -30.58 -13.37 4.47
C SER A 96 -31.74 -13.53 5.45
N SER A 97 -32.96 -13.33 4.95
CA SER A 97 -34.18 -13.71 5.67
C SER A 97 -34.09 -15.19 6.02
N PRO A 98 -34.23 -15.58 7.30
CA PRO A 98 -34.24 -16.97 7.69
C PRO A 98 -35.64 -17.53 7.40
N ASN A 99 -35.88 -17.97 6.16
CA ASN A 99 -36.78 -19.08 5.81
C ASN A 99 -36.96 -19.16 4.28
N SER A 100 -36.25 -20.08 3.64
CA SER A 100 -36.87 -21.20 2.92
C SER A 100 -35.78 -21.99 2.21
N SER A 101 -35.73 -23.28 2.54
CA SER A 101 -35.05 -24.31 1.77
C SER A 101 -35.59 -24.33 0.34
N GLY A 102 -34.75 -23.97 -0.63
CA GLY A 102 -35.14 -23.99 -2.03
C GLY A 102 -34.00 -23.62 -2.96
N LEU A 103 -33.15 -24.59 -3.30
CA LEU A 103 -32.21 -24.48 -4.40
C LEU A 103 -33.00 -24.19 -5.68
N ARG A 104 -32.96 -22.94 -6.17
CA ARG A 104 -33.36 -22.61 -7.53
C ARG A 104 -32.12 -22.24 -8.32
N LEU A 105 -31.51 -23.25 -8.92
CA LEU A 105 -30.60 -23.06 -10.05
C LEU A 105 -31.45 -22.60 -11.24
N SER A 106 -31.55 -21.30 -11.47
CA SER A 106 -32.04 -20.77 -12.74
C SER A 106 -30.85 -20.55 -13.67
N THR A 107 -30.46 -21.60 -14.39
CA THR A 107 -29.67 -21.49 -15.61
C THR A 107 -30.62 -21.27 -16.78
N ASP A 108 -30.90 -20.01 -17.11
CA ASP A 108 -31.40 -19.65 -18.43
C ASP A 108 -30.20 -19.25 -19.28
N THR A 109 -29.69 -20.19 -20.06
CA THR A 109 -28.72 -19.91 -21.12
C THR A 109 -29.43 -20.10 -22.45
N ARG A 110 -30.01 -19.02 -22.99
CA ARG A 110 -30.37 -18.99 -24.42
C ARG A 110 -30.28 -17.60 -25.03
N SER A 111 -29.42 -17.55 -26.07
CA SER A 111 -29.32 -16.56 -27.15
C SER A 111 -28.76 -15.19 -26.78
N THR A 112 -27.93 -14.51 -27.57
CA THR A 112 -27.41 -14.69 -28.94
C THR A 112 -26.26 -13.71 -29.10
N ASP A 113 -25.29 -14.00 -29.97
CA ASP A 113 -24.26 -13.07 -30.43
C ASP A 113 -24.79 -11.65 -30.70
N SER A 114 -24.23 -10.64 -30.03
CA SER A 114 -24.06 -9.31 -30.61
C SER A 114 -22.90 -8.57 -29.94
N PHE A 115 -21.91 -8.22 -30.77
CA PHE A 115 -20.83 -7.29 -30.44
C PHE A 115 -21.40 -5.89 -30.18
N LYS A 116 -21.27 -5.35 -28.96
CA LYS A 116 -20.71 -4.00 -28.68
C LYS A 116 -20.83 -3.62 -27.21
N ASN A 117 -19.66 -3.36 -26.64
CA ASN A 117 -19.31 -2.30 -25.70
C ASN A 117 -20.44 -1.64 -24.88
N ASN A 118 -20.42 -1.81 -23.56
CA ASN A 118 -20.36 -0.75 -22.54
C ASN A 118 -20.62 -1.39 -21.16
N PHE A 119 -19.60 -1.43 -20.30
CA PHE A 119 -19.77 -1.78 -18.90
C PHE A 119 -20.65 -0.71 -18.23
N ARG A 120 -21.93 -1.02 -18.05
CA ARG A 120 -22.82 -0.22 -17.21
C ARG A 120 -23.11 -1.03 -15.95
N ALA A 121 -22.36 -0.73 -14.90
CA ALA A 121 -22.70 -1.13 -13.55
C ALA A 121 -24.00 -0.40 -13.18
N THR A 122 -25.13 -1.09 -13.21
CA THR A 122 -26.38 -0.58 -12.67
C THR A 122 -26.33 -0.75 -11.16
N ILE A 123 -26.09 0.36 -10.47
CA ILE A 123 -26.36 0.51 -9.04
C ILE A 123 -27.88 0.66 -8.93
N CYS A 124 -28.56 -0.29 -8.29
CA CYS A 124 -29.96 -0.13 -7.93
C CYS A 124 -30.05 0.65 -6.61
N LEU A 125 -30.76 1.79 -6.66
CA LEU A 125 -31.23 2.59 -5.52
C LEU A 125 -32.30 1.85 -4.72
#